data_AF-A0A1N6EHZ7-F1
#
_entry.id   AF-A0A1N6EHZ7-F1
#
_cell.length_a   1.000
_cell.length_b   1.000
_cell.length_c   1.000
_cell.angle_alpha   90.00
_cell.angle_beta   90.00
_cell.angle_gamma   90.00
#
_symmetry.space_group_name_H-M   'P 1'
#
loop_
_entity.id
_entity.type
_entity.pdbx_description
1 polymer ?
#
loop_
_entity_poly.entity_id
_entity_poly.type
_entity_poly.pdbx_seq_one_letter_code
_entity_poly.pdbx_strand_id
1 'polypeptide(L)' 'MNSAIDKEFNSNDEVIVMLALLDKDLQEMMLHCTKHRWKYEMLNSNNLQLQIPKNSLHLLFYLGYQVLSGSKYFLE' A
#
# COMPACT_ATOMS: atom_id res chain seq x y z
N MET A 1 -16.07 -21.38 21.23
CA MET A 1 -15.65 -22.07 19.99
C MET A 1 -15.50 -21.04 18.91
N ASN A 2 -14.36 -21.10 18.20
CA ASN A 2 -13.75 -20.02 17.46
C ASN A 2 -14.66 -19.42 16.40
N SER A 3 -14.87 -18.10 16.50
CA SER A 3 -15.46 -17.28 15.45
C SER A 3 -14.51 -17.27 14.26
N ALA A 4 -14.62 -18.26 13.38
CA ALA A 4 -14.15 -18.14 12.01
C ALA A 4 -15.09 -17.14 11.30
N ILE A 5 -14.97 -15.87 11.69
CA ILE A 5 -15.37 -14.76 10.85
C ILE A 5 -14.24 -14.70 9.83
N ASP A 6 -14.32 -15.58 8.84
CA ASP A 6 -13.77 -15.28 7.52
C ASP A 6 -14.57 -14.07 7.05
N LYS A 7 -14.08 -12.89 7.44
CA LYS A 7 -14.51 -11.61 6.91
C LYS A 7 -14.08 -11.67 5.44
N GLU A 8 -14.99 -12.19 4.63
CA GLU A 8 -15.05 -11.92 3.21
C GLU A 8 -14.84 -10.41 3.07
N PHE A 9 -13.63 -10.01 2.64
CA PHE A 9 -13.28 -8.61 2.43
C PHE A 9 -14.24 -8.13 1.35
N ASN A 10 -15.29 -7.45 1.79
CA ASN A 10 -16.35 -6.95 0.92
C ASN A 10 -15.67 -5.98 -0.06
N SER A 11 -15.82 -6.19 -1.36
CA SER A 11 -15.16 -5.37 -2.39
C SER A 11 -15.48 -3.87 -2.27
N ASN A 12 -16.54 -3.52 -1.54
CA ASN A 12 -16.91 -2.16 -1.17
C ASN A 12 -15.97 -1.49 -0.14
N ASP A 13 -15.05 -2.22 0.49
CA ASP A 13 -14.15 -1.73 1.54
C ASP A 13 -12.75 -1.41 1.03
N GLU A 14 -12.49 -1.55 -0.26
CA GLU A 14 -11.23 -1.22 -0.89
C GLU A 14 -11.31 0.09 -1.68
N VAL A 15 -10.17 0.76 -1.84
CA VAL A 15 -9.98 1.90 -2.72
C VAL A 15 -8.85 1.60 -3.68
N ILE A 16 -9.04 2.04 -4.92
CA ILE A 16 -8.01 1.97 -5.95
C ILE A 16 -7.34 3.34 -6.03
N VAL A 17 -6.01 3.34 -5.91
CA VAL A 17 -5.20 4.55 -6.03
C VAL A 17 -4.09 4.31 -7.05
N MET A 18 -3.70 5.37 -7.75
CA MET A 18 -2.58 5.35 -8.67
C MET A 18 -1.48 6.25 -8.12
N LEU A 19 -0.28 5.70 -8.00
CA LEU A 19 0.91 6.43 -7.58
C LEU A 19 1.86 6.58 -8.76
N ALA A 20 2.34 7.79 -8.99
CA ALA A 20 3.46 8.06 -9.87
C ALA A 20 4.71 8.25 -9.01
N LEU A 21 5.66 7.33 -9.10
CA LEU A 21 6.83 7.23 -8.23
C LEU A 21 8.12 7.19 -9.06
N LEU A 22 9.22 7.65 -8.47
CA LEU A 22 10.56 7.42 -9.01
C LEU A 22 10.99 5.96 -8.75
N ASP A 23 11.91 5.42 -9.55
CA ASP A 23 12.32 3.99 -9.49
C ASP A 23 12.64 3.49 -8.07
N LYS A 24 13.39 4.28 -7.29
CA LYS A 24 13.76 3.93 -5.91
C LYS A 24 12.54 3.87 -4.99
N ASP A 25 11.64 4.83 -5.12
CA ASP A 25 10.44 4.96 -4.29
C ASP A 25 9.39 3.92 -4.67
N LEU A 26 9.35 3.55 -5.96
CA LEU A 26 8.52 2.47 -6.48
C LEU A 26 8.89 1.12 -5.86
N GLN A 27 10.19 0.78 -5.82
CA GLN A 27 10.66 -0.45 -5.19
C GLN A 27 10.35 -0.48 -3.68
N GLU A 28 10.54 0.65 -2.99
CA GLU A 28 10.22 0.77 -1.57
C GLU A 28 8.71 0.61 -1.32
N MET A 29 7.88 1.24 -2.13
CA MET A 29 6.42 1.10 -2.05
C MET A 29 5.97 -0.35 -2.32
N MET A 30 6.53 -1.02 -3.33
CA MET A 30 6.22 -2.43 -3.62
C MET A 30 6.56 -3.37 -2.44
N LEU A 31 7.66 -3.09 -1.72
CA LEU A 31 8.01 -3.81 -0.51
C LEU A 31 6.94 -3.63 0.59
N HIS A 32 6.47 -2.40 0.80
CA HIS A 32 5.39 -2.13 1.75
C HIS A 32 4.09 -2.83 1.35
N CYS A 33 3.75 -2.85 0.07
CA CYS A 33 2.55 -3.54 -0.41
C CYS A 33 2.61 -5.04 -0.13
N THR A 34 3.79 -5.65 -0.34
CA THR A 34 4.03 -7.06 0.00
C THR A 34 3.89 -7.30 1.50
N LYS A 35 4.49 -6.45 2.35
CA LYS A 35 4.40 -6.53 3.82
C LYS A 35 2.96 -6.43 4.32
N HIS A 36 2.16 -5.54 3.73
CA HIS A 36 0.77 -5.29 4.12
C HIS A 36 -0.25 -6.12 3.34
N ARG A 37 0.20 -7.03 2.45
CA ARG A 37 -0.64 -7.85 1.57
C ARG A 37 -1.62 -7.02 0.72
N TRP A 38 -1.21 -5.83 0.32
CA TRP A 38 -1.97 -5.00 -0.61
C TRP A 38 -1.77 -5.48 -2.03
N LYS A 39 -2.85 -5.51 -2.81
CA LYS A 39 -2.79 -5.87 -4.23
C LYS A 39 -2.25 -4.66 -5.00
N TYR A 40 -1.35 -4.93 -5.94
CA TYR A 40 -0.80 -3.88 -6.79
C TYR A 40 -0.51 -4.41 -8.20
N GLU A 41 -0.51 -3.49 -9.16
CA GLU A 41 -0.19 -3.72 -10.56
C GLU A 41 0.66 -2.56 -11.08
N MET A 42 1.74 -2.87 -11.82
CA MET A 42 2.48 -1.85 -12.53
C MET A 42 1.81 -1.57 -13.88
N LEU A 43 1.36 -0.33 -14.08
CA LEU A 43 0.75 0.08 -15.34
C LEU A 43 1.82 0.50 -16.38
N ASN A 44 2.93 1.07 -15.91
CA ASN A 44 4.14 1.36 -16.69
C ASN A 44 5.35 1.50 -15.75
N SER A 45 6.50 1.93 -16.26
CA SER A 45 7.76 2.01 -15.50
C SER A 45 7.67 2.76 -14.17
N ASN A 46 6.76 3.74 -14.04
CA ASN A 46 6.71 4.63 -12.87
C ASN A 46 5.32 4.71 -12.22
N ASN A 47 4.31 4.04 -12.79
CA ASN A 47 2.94 4.11 -12.32
C ASN A 47 2.53 2.80 -11.66
N LEU A 48 2.25 2.87 -10.36
CA LEU A 48 1.77 1.75 -9.56
C LEU A 48 0.29 1.95 -9.25
N GLN A 49 -0.55 1.03 -9.71
CA GLN A 49 -1.93 0.94 -9.26
C GLN A 49 -2.00 0.05 -8.03
N LEU A 50 -2.70 0.52 -7.00
CA LEU A 50 -2.82 -0.13 -5.71
C LEU A 50 -4.28 -0.28 -5.34
N GLN A 51 -4.63 -1.45 -4.84
CA GLN A 51 -5.92 -1.72 -4.23
C GLN A 51 -5.68 -1.98 -2.75
N ILE A 52 -6.13 -1.02 -1.93
CA ILE A 52 -5.89 -1.00 -0.49
C ILE A 52 -7.21 -0.95 0.28
N PRO A 53 -7.30 -1.56 1.46
CA PRO A 53 -8.44 -1.36 2.35
C PRO A 53 -8.60 0.12 2.73
N LYS A 54 -9.82 0.65 2.73
CA LYS A 54 -10.15 2.04 3.11
C LYS A 54 -9.57 2.42 4.48
N ASN A 55 -9.65 1.50 5.43
CA ASN A 55 -9.11 1.70 6.78
C ASN A 55 -7.58 1.82 6.80
N SER A 56 -6.88 1.49 5.72
CA SER A 56 -5.43 1.52 5.58
C SER A 56 -4.93 2.71 4.75
N LEU A 57 -5.83 3.58 4.28
CA LEU A 57 -5.48 4.77 3.50
C LEU A 57 -4.55 5.74 4.27
N HIS A 58 -4.72 5.85 5.59
CA HIS A 58 -3.84 6.64 6.44
C HIS A 58 -2.39 6.15 6.41
N LEU A 59 -2.19 4.83 6.31
CA LEU A 59 -0.85 4.24 6.20
C LEU A 59 -0.22 4.58 4.86
N LEU A 60 -0.99 4.60 3.76
CA LEU A 60 -0.48 5.08 2.48
C LEU A 60 0.02 6.53 2.56
N PHE A 61 -0.74 7.43 3.20
CA PHE A 61 -0.29 8.81 3.40
C PHE A 61 0.99 8.90 4.24
N TYR A 62 1.10 8.09 5.28
CA TYR A 62 2.31 8.00 6.09
C TYR A 62 3.52 7.52 5.28
N LEU A 63 3.37 6.46 4.48
CA LEU A 63 4.43 5.94 3.62
C LEU A 63 4.86 6.98 2.57
N GLY A 64 3.90 7.67 1.95
CA GLY A 64 4.17 8.78 1.04
C GLY A 64 4.95 9.91 1.72
N TYR A 65 4.60 10.25 2.96
CA TYR A 65 5.37 11.21 3.75
C TYR A 65 6.79 10.73 4.05
N GLN A 66 6.98 9.46 4.43
CA GLN A 66 8.32 8.90 4.67
C GLN A 66 9.22 8.97 3.44
N VAL A 67 8.67 8.60 2.28
CA VAL A 67 9.34 8.69 0.98
C VAL A 67 9.73 10.13 0.67
N LEU A 68 8.79 11.08 0.79
CA LEU A 68 9.01 12.49 0.45
C LEU A 68 9.92 13.24 1.43
N SER A 69 9.88 12.88 2.71
CA SER A 69 10.66 13.54 3.76
C SER A 69 12.10 13.03 3.86
N GLY A 70 12.47 11.99 3.09
CA GLY A 70 13.78 11.32 3.20
C GLY A 70 14.06 10.70 4.56
N SER A 71 13.05 10.66 5.45
CA SER A 71 13.18 10.25 6.83
C SER A 71 12.95 8.74 6.93
N LYS A 72 14.00 7.95 6.66
CA LYS A 72 13.99 6.51 6.92
C LYS A 72 14.08 6.26 8.42
N TYR A 73 12.93 6.25 9.09
CA TYR A 73 12.85 5.62 10.40
C TYR A 73 12.78 4.10 10.20
N PHE A 74 13.93 3.45 10.44
CA PHE A 74 13.98 2.02 10.74
C PHE A 74 13.14 1.78 11.99
N LEU A 75 11.97 1.17 11.84
CA LEU A 75 11.32 0.49 12.95
C LEU A 75 11.64 -1.00 12.79
N GLU A 76 12.62 -1.43 13.57
CA GLU A 76 12.85 -2.84 13.94
C GLU A 76 11.58 -3.46 14.54
#